data_AF-K2RQZ5-F1
#
_entry.id   AF-K2RQZ5-F1
#
_cell.length_a   1.000
_cell.length_b   1.000
_cell.length_c   1.000
_cell.angle_alpha   90.00
_cell.angle_beta   90.00
_cell.angle_gamma   90.00
#
_symmetry.space_group_name_H-M   'P 1'
#
loop_
_entity.id
_entity.type
_entity.pdbx_description
1 polymer ?
#
loop_
_entity_poly.entity_id
_entity_poly.type
_entity_poly.pdbx_seq_one_letter_code
_entity_poly.pdbx_strand_id
1 'polypeptide(L)'
;MAPGGTITGSTAPFLPGAPQPSSFSAPAADEPEPEVIREWRERRDLAIQHRDQISEEKKQATVKAAHEAIDDFYENYNNKKEKGIAQTRKEEEEFLNSRDDTTAGGTSWERIAKLVDLSGKGARGGGSGSEKARFRELLLSLRKDEKAPGATGY
;
A
#
# COMPACT_ATOMS: atom_id res chain seq x y z
N MET A 1 -21.08 19.65 52.71
CA MET A 1 -21.53 18.86 53.87
C MET A 1 -22.47 17.77 53.38
N ALA A 2 -22.08 16.50 53.50
CA ALA A 2 -22.97 15.34 53.40
C ALA A 2 -22.63 14.40 54.58
N PRO A 3 -23.62 13.83 55.28
CA PRO A 3 -23.42 13.14 56.56
C PRO A 3 -22.85 11.73 56.37
N GLY A 4 -22.06 11.30 57.38
CA GLY A 4 -21.26 10.10 57.38
C GLY A 4 -22.04 8.79 57.44
N GLY A 5 -21.50 7.77 56.75
CA GLY A 5 -21.90 6.38 56.90
C GLY A 5 -21.23 5.76 58.12
N THR A 6 -22.03 5.28 59.06
CA THR A 6 -21.57 4.46 60.19
C THR A 6 -21.22 3.06 59.70
N ILE A 7 -19.93 2.74 59.69
CA ILE A 7 -19.43 1.37 59.52
C ILE A 7 -19.76 0.62 60.82
N THR A 8 -20.86 -0.16 60.84
CA THR A 8 -21.14 -1.11 61.92
C THR A 8 -20.29 -2.37 61.70
N GLY A 9 -18.97 -2.22 61.76
CA GLY A 9 -18.01 -3.34 61.74
C GLY A 9 -17.67 -3.72 63.17
N SER A 10 -18.04 -4.93 63.57
CA SER A 10 -17.74 -5.49 64.89
C SER A 10 -16.24 -5.37 65.22
N THR A 11 -15.89 -4.87 66.40
CA THR A 11 -14.51 -4.57 66.85
C THR A 11 -13.71 -5.80 67.31
N ALA A 12 -14.13 -7.01 66.92
CA ALA A 12 -13.44 -8.24 67.31
C ALA A 12 -12.26 -8.55 66.36
N PRO A 13 -11.08 -8.95 66.88
CA PRO A 13 -9.94 -9.30 66.05
C PRO A 13 -10.24 -10.55 65.20
N PHE A 14 -9.89 -10.48 63.91
CA PHE A 14 -10.03 -11.60 62.97
C PHE A 14 -9.17 -12.79 63.40
N LEU A 15 -9.81 -13.93 63.68
CA LEU A 15 -9.16 -15.18 64.05
C LEU A 15 -9.30 -16.18 62.89
N PRO A 16 -8.20 -16.55 62.20
CA PRO A 16 -8.25 -17.49 61.08
C PRO A 16 -8.60 -18.90 61.59
N GLY A 17 -9.73 -19.45 61.13
CA GLY A 17 -10.17 -20.82 61.43
C GLY A 17 -11.46 -20.97 62.24
N ALA A 18 -12.08 -19.88 62.70
CA ALA A 18 -13.39 -19.94 63.35
C ALA A 18 -14.53 -20.03 62.29
N PRO A 19 -15.54 -20.91 62.46
CA PRO A 19 -16.69 -20.97 61.56
C PRO A 19 -17.43 -19.62 61.61
N GLN A 20 -17.38 -18.89 60.49
CA GLN A 20 -18.18 -17.68 60.33
C GLN A 20 -19.66 -18.11 60.25
N PRO A 21 -20.58 -17.55 61.05
CA PRO A 21 -22.00 -17.77 60.82
C PRO A 21 -22.32 -17.16 59.45
N SER A 22 -22.54 -18.02 58.46
CA SER A 22 -23.04 -17.63 57.14
C SER A 22 -24.47 -17.14 57.30
N SER A 23 -24.65 -15.85 57.60
CA SER A 23 -25.96 -15.23 57.86
C SER A 23 -26.84 -15.06 56.63
N PHE A 24 -26.60 -15.79 55.54
CA PHE A 24 -27.49 -15.76 54.38
C PHE A 24 -27.43 -17.08 53.60
N SER A 25 -27.97 -18.13 54.18
CA SER A 25 -28.54 -19.22 53.39
C SER A 25 -30.05 -19.03 53.43
N ALA A 26 -30.59 -18.38 52.40
CA ALA A 26 -32.03 -18.35 52.20
C ALA A 26 -32.50 -19.81 52.01
N PRO A 27 -33.61 -20.24 52.63
CA PRO A 27 -34.17 -21.55 52.33
C PRO A 27 -34.41 -21.61 50.83
N ALA A 28 -33.89 -22.65 50.17
CA ALA A 28 -34.23 -22.97 48.79
C ALA A 28 -35.72 -23.36 48.77
N ALA A 29 -36.58 -22.35 48.69
CA ALA A 29 -37.97 -22.55 48.39
C ALA A 29 -38.04 -22.87 46.89
N ASP A 30 -38.53 -24.06 46.56
CA ASP A 30 -39.04 -24.43 45.24
C ASP A 30 -40.29 -23.60 44.89
N GLU A 31 -40.21 -22.27 45.01
CA GLU A 31 -41.22 -21.37 44.47
C GLU A 31 -40.88 -21.04 43.02
N PRO A 32 -41.88 -21.05 42.10
CA PRO A 32 -41.64 -20.63 40.73
C PRO A 32 -41.06 -19.21 40.72
N GLU A 33 -40.02 -18.99 39.89
CA GLU A 33 -39.39 -17.67 39.78
C GLU A 33 -40.47 -16.58 39.57
N PRO A 34 -40.40 -15.45 40.29
CA PRO A 34 -41.32 -14.34 40.09
C PRO A 34 -41.37 -13.93 38.60
N GLU A 35 -42.57 -13.75 38.05
CA GLU A 35 -42.79 -13.44 36.63
C GLU A 35 -41.95 -12.26 36.12
N VAL A 36 -41.73 -11.24 36.97
CA VAL A 36 -40.89 -10.07 36.66
C VAL A 36 -39.43 -10.46 36.40
N ILE A 37 -38.90 -11.44 37.14
CA ILE A 37 -37.53 -11.94 36.98
C ILE A 37 -37.44 -12.77 35.70
N ARG A 38 -38.46 -13.58 35.39
CA ARG A 38 -38.54 -14.35 34.14
C ARG A 38 -38.52 -13.43 32.92
N GLU A 39 -39.41 -12.43 32.88
CA GLU A 39 -39.46 -11.44 31.79
C GLU A 39 -38.16 -10.65 31.65
N TRP A 40 -37.51 -10.30 32.77
CA TRP A 40 -36.23 -9.62 32.75
C TRP A 40 -35.11 -10.49 32.16
N ARG A 41 -35.05 -11.78 32.53
CA ARG A 41 -34.08 -12.74 31.97
C ARG A 41 -34.28 -12.90 30.47
N GLU A 42 -35.53 -13.11 30.03
CA GLU A 42 -35.86 -13.24 28.60
C GLU A 42 -35.44 -11.99 27.82
N ARG A 43 -35.74 -10.79 28.33
CA ARG A 43 -35.35 -9.53 27.67
C ARG A 43 -33.83 -9.33 27.61
N ARG A 44 -33.12 -9.74 28.67
CA ARG A 44 -31.66 -9.70 28.72
C ARG A 44 -31.05 -10.67 27.72
N ASP A 45 -31.54 -11.90 27.68
CA ASP A 45 -31.01 -12.95 26.82
C ASP A 45 -31.26 -12.61 25.34
N LEU A 46 -32.42 -12.04 25.00
CA LEU A 46 -32.69 -11.49 23.67
C LEU A 46 -31.72 -10.35 23.29
N ALA A 47 -31.43 -9.43 24.22
CA ALA A 47 -30.49 -8.35 23.97
C ALA A 47 -29.05 -8.85 23.77
N ILE A 48 -28.63 -9.87 24.53
CA ILE A 48 -27.34 -10.54 24.36
C ILE A 48 -27.29 -11.22 22.99
N GLN A 49 -28.30 -12.01 22.65
CA GLN A 49 -28.37 -12.72 21.37
C GLN A 49 -28.29 -11.75 20.19
N HIS A 50 -29.02 -10.63 20.24
CA HIS A 50 -28.97 -9.61 19.20
C HIS A 50 -27.58 -8.97 19.08
N ARG A 51 -26.92 -8.68 20.21
CA ARG A 51 -25.55 -8.15 20.21
C ARG A 51 -24.55 -9.15 19.62
N ASP A 52 -24.69 -10.42 19.97
CA ASP A 52 -23.81 -11.48 19.49
C ASP A 52 -23.99 -11.72 17.98
N GLN A 53 -25.23 -11.65 17.48
CA GLN A 53 -25.51 -11.68 16.03
C GLN A 53 -24.83 -10.53 15.29
N ILE A 54 -24.97 -9.29 15.78
CA ILE A 54 -24.28 -8.13 15.17
C ILE A 54 -22.77 -8.29 15.22
N SER A 55 -22.23 -8.81 16.32
CA SER A 55 -20.80 -9.03 16.47
C SER A 55 -20.27 -10.06 15.46
N GLU A 56 -21.00 -11.16 15.28
CA GLU A 56 -20.64 -12.19 14.31
C GLU A 56 -20.76 -11.65 12.87
N GLU A 57 -21.82 -10.92 12.54
CA GLU A 57 -21.97 -10.30 11.22
C GLU A 57 -20.82 -9.33 10.90
N LYS A 58 -20.44 -8.47 11.85
CA LYS A 58 -19.29 -7.56 11.70
C LYS A 58 -17.98 -8.30 11.52
N LYS A 59 -17.79 -9.40 12.25
CA LYS A 59 -16.59 -10.24 12.13
C LYS A 59 -16.53 -10.88 10.74
N GLN A 60 -17.63 -11.46 10.27
CA GLN A 60 -17.70 -12.05 8.93
C GLN A 60 -17.48 -11.00 7.84
N ALA A 61 -18.08 -9.81 7.97
CA ALA A 61 -17.85 -8.71 7.04
C ALA A 61 -16.38 -8.26 7.01
N THR A 62 -15.73 -8.19 8.17
CA THR A 62 -14.30 -7.84 8.27
C THR A 62 -13.42 -8.91 7.63
N VAL A 63 -13.72 -10.18 7.87
CA VAL A 63 -13.02 -11.31 7.24
C VAL A 63 -13.20 -11.27 5.72
N LYS A 64 -14.42 -11.03 5.21
CA LYS A 64 -14.68 -10.92 3.77
C LYS A 64 -13.92 -9.76 3.15
N ALA A 65 -13.98 -8.57 3.77
CA ALA A 65 -13.25 -7.39 3.31
C ALA A 65 -11.74 -7.62 3.31
N ALA A 66 -11.20 -8.35 4.28
CA ALA A 66 -9.78 -8.70 4.32
C ALA A 66 -9.39 -9.65 3.17
N HIS A 67 -10.24 -10.63 2.82
CA HIS A 67 -9.99 -11.51 1.66
C HIS A 67 -10.04 -10.72 0.35
N GLU A 68 -11.07 -9.88 0.16
CA GLU A 68 -11.19 -9.02 -1.03
C GLU A 68 -9.98 -8.09 -1.16
N ALA A 69 -9.51 -7.48 -0.07
CA ALA A 69 -8.33 -6.63 -0.09
C ALA A 69 -7.03 -7.38 -0.47
N ILE A 70 -6.93 -8.66 -0.10
CA ILE A 70 -5.80 -9.52 -0.51
C ILE A 70 -5.87 -9.81 -2.01
N ASP A 71 -7.04 -10.19 -2.51
CA ASP A 71 -7.25 -10.47 -3.93
C ASP A 71 -6.95 -9.22 -4.78
N ASP A 72 -7.53 -8.07 -4.40
CA ASP A 72 -7.27 -6.77 -5.03
C ASP A 72 -5.78 -6.41 -5.05
N PHE A 73 -5.06 -6.72 -3.97
CA PHE A 73 -3.61 -6.46 -3.90
C PHE A 73 -2.86 -7.28 -4.94
N TYR A 74 -3.15 -8.58 -5.06
CA TYR A 74 -2.47 -9.45 -6.01
C TYR A 74 -2.83 -9.12 -7.46
N GLU A 75 -4.10 -8.81 -7.74
CA GLU A 75 -4.50 -8.34 -9.07
C GLU A 75 -3.77 -7.06 -9.45
N ASN A 76 -3.76 -6.06 -8.57
CA ASN A 76 -3.07 -4.79 -8.83
C ASN A 76 -1.56 -4.97 -8.97
N TYR A 77 -0.95 -5.83 -8.15
CA TYR A 77 0.48 -6.14 -8.23
C TYR A 77 0.83 -6.81 -9.56
N ASN A 78 0.07 -7.83 -9.96
CA ASN A 78 0.30 -8.55 -11.21
C ASN A 78 0.10 -7.63 -12.41
N ASN A 79 -0.98 -6.85 -12.43
CA ASN A 79 -1.24 -5.86 -13.47
C ASN A 79 -0.10 -4.83 -13.59
N LYS A 80 0.44 -4.35 -12.46
CA LYS A 80 1.56 -3.40 -12.47
C LYS A 80 2.85 -4.05 -12.95
N LYS A 81 3.11 -5.29 -12.53
CA LYS A 81 4.27 -6.07 -12.98
C LYS A 81 4.21 -6.32 -14.49
N GLU A 82 3.07 -6.78 -15.00
CA GLU A 82 2.88 -7.04 -16.43
C GLU A 82 3.02 -5.76 -17.26
N LYS A 83 2.42 -4.65 -16.82
CA LYS A 83 2.61 -3.34 -17.46
C LYS A 83 4.08 -2.92 -17.47
N GLY A 84 4.80 -3.13 -16.36
CA GLY A 84 6.23 -2.84 -16.26
C GLY A 84 7.05 -3.67 -17.26
N ILE A 85 6.81 -4.99 -17.30
CA ILE A 85 7.49 -5.90 -18.25
C ILE A 85 7.17 -5.52 -19.70
N ALA A 86 5.91 -5.24 -20.02
CA ALA A 86 5.49 -4.84 -21.35
C ALA A 86 6.13 -3.51 -21.77
N GLN A 87 6.22 -2.54 -20.86
CA GLN A 87 6.89 -1.28 -21.09
C GLN A 87 8.39 -1.48 -21.34
N THR A 88 9.09 -2.26 -20.51
CA THR A 88 10.51 -2.56 -20.71
C THR A 88 10.77 -3.28 -22.03
N ARG A 89 9.91 -4.25 -22.41
CA ARG A 89 10.03 -4.93 -23.71
C ARG A 89 9.84 -3.95 -24.86
N LYS A 90 8.86 -3.05 -24.77
CA LYS A 90 8.64 -2.01 -25.78
C LYS A 90 9.83 -1.06 -25.90
N GLU A 91 10.38 -0.62 -24.77
CA GLU A 91 11.58 0.22 -24.72
C GLU A 91 12.81 -0.50 -25.30
N GLU A 92 12.95 -1.80 -25.04
CA GLU A 92 14.00 -2.64 -25.63
C GLU A 92 13.85 -2.73 -27.16
N GLU A 93 12.64 -3.01 -27.66
CA GLU A 93 12.35 -3.04 -29.10
C GLU A 93 12.61 -1.68 -29.75
N GLU A 94 12.18 -0.58 -29.13
CA GLU A 94 12.45 0.78 -29.60
C GLU A 94 13.95 1.10 -29.59
N PHE A 95 14.68 0.67 -28.56
CA PHE A 95 16.13 0.85 -28.47
C PHE A 95 16.87 0.05 -29.55
N LEU A 96 16.49 -1.22 -29.78
CA LEU A 96 17.06 -2.05 -30.83
C LEU A 96 16.76 -1.48 -32.22
N ASN A 97 15.52 -1.05 -32.48
CA ASN A 97 15.15 -0.39 -33.72
C ASN A 97 15.93 0.92 -33.93
N SER A 98 16.08 1.74 -32.89
CA SER A 98 16.88 2.97 -32.93
C SER A 98 18.36 2.68 -33.21
N ARG A 99 18.92 1.63 -32.60
CA ARG A 99 20.30 1.18 -32.86
C ARG A 99 20.48 0.72 -34.30
N ASP A 100 19.55 -0.09 -34.80
CA ASP A 100 19.61 -0.65 -36.13
C ASP A 100 19.40 0.45 -37.19
N ASP A 101 18.47 1.39 -36.97
CA ASP A 101 18.31 2.60 -37.82
C ASP A 101 19.53 3.55 -37.75
N THR A 102 20.18 3.63 -36.60
CA THR A 102 21.45 4.38 -36.47
C THR A 102 22.59 3.71 -37.23
N THR A 103 22.51 2.40 -37.48
CA THR A 103 23.59 1.64 -38.12
C THR A 103 23.33 1.41 -39.62
N ALA A 104 22.07 1.27 -40.04
CA ALA A 104 21.69 0.78 -41.36
C ALA A 104 21.44 1.87 -42.43
N GLY A 105 21.18 3.12 -42.05
CA GLY A 105 20.75 4.17 -42.99
C GLY A 105 21.63 5.42 -42.96
N GLY A 106 21.99 5.91 -44.16
CA GLY A 106 22.57 7.25 -44.34
C GLY A 106 24.09 7.30 -44.53
N THR A 107 24.59 8.53 -44.70
CA THR A 107 26.04 8.77 -44.83
C THR A 107 26.75 8.51 -43.49
N SER A 108 28.06 8.23 -43.51
CA SER A 108 28.83 8.05 -42.26
C SER A 108 28.71 9.24 -41.29
N TRP A 109 28.48 10.45 -41.82
CA TRP A 109 28.28 11.66 -41.03
C TRP A 109 26.90 11.77 -40.39
N GLU A 110 25.85 11.20 -40.99
CA GLU A 110 24.53 11.08 -40.35
C GLU A 110 24.59 10.14 -39.14
N ARG A 111 25.36 9.05 -39.23
CA ARG A 111 25.58 8.13 -38.10
C ARG A 111 26.33 8.82 -36.96
N ILE A 112 27.40 9.56 -37.27
CA ILE A 112 28.15 10.34 -36.28
C ILE A 112 27.25 11.40 -35.60
N ALA A 113 26.40 12.07 -36.37
CA ALA A 113 25.49 13.08 -35.83
C ALA A 113 24.39 12.51 -34.91
N LYS A 114 23.99 11.23 -35.09
CA LYS A 114 23.07 10.54 -34.16
C LYS A 114 23.74 10.17 -32.83
N LEU A 115 25.06 9.93 -32.83
CA LEU A 115 25.82 9.51 -31.63
C LEU A 115 26.33 10.69 -30.78
N VAL A 116 26.46 11.87 -31.37
CA VAL A 116 27.03 13.06 -30.72
C VAL A 116 25.92 14.06 -30.36
N ASP A 117 25.99 14.65 -29.16
CA ASP A 117 25.06 15.69 -28.73
C ASP A 117 25.35 17.01 -29.46
N LEU A 118 24.55 17.29 -30.50
CA LEU A 118 24.61 18.52 -31.29
C LEU A 118 23.64 19.61 -30.79
N SER A 119 23.01 19.44 -29.62
CA SER A 119 22.03 20.39 -29.09
C SER A 119 22.62 21.70 -28.60
N GLY A 120 23.94 21.75 -28.38
CA GLY A 120 24.61 22.92 -27.80
C GLY A 120 24.35 23.10 -26.30
N LYS A 121 23.68 22.14 -25.63
CA LYS A 121 23.29 22.26 -24.22
C LYS A 121 24.27 21.50 -23.32
N GLY A 122 24.55 22.09 -22.15
CA GLY A 122 25.41 21.49 -21.13
C GLY A 122 26.91 21.49 -21.48
N ALA A 123 27.72 20.95 -20.56
CA ALA A 123 29.19 20.92 -20.67
C ALA A 123 29.70 20.05 -21.83
N ARG A 124 28.91 19.06 -22.26
CA ARG A 124 29.21 18.19 -23.40
C ARG A 124 28.81 18.82 -24.75
N GLY A 125 27.64 19.48 -24.82
CA GLY A 125 27.11 20.04 -26.07
C GLY A 125 27.82 21.29 -26.58
N GLY A 126 28.61 21.99 -25.74
CA GLY A 126 29.42 23.13 -26.20
C GLY A 126 28.56 24.29 -26.68
N GLY A 127 28.01 25.06 -25.74
CA GLY A 127 27.14 26.20 -26.01
C GLY A 127 27.75 27.30 -26.87
N SER A 128 26.92 28.27 -27.28
CA SER A 128 27.34 29.39 -28.12
C SER A 128 28.54 30.14 -27.49
N GLY A 129 29.63 30.28 -28.24
CA GLY A 129 30.89 30.88 -27.77
C GLY A 129 31.94 29.89 -27.24
N SER A 130 31.63 28.59 -27.15
CA SER A 130 32.63 27.55 -26.85
C SER A 130 33.47 27.19 -28.08
N GLU A 131 34.72 26.78 -27.90
CA GLU A 131 35.57 26.17 -28.95
C GLU A 131 34.86 25.01 -29.67
N LYS A 132 34.02 24.28 -28.92
CA LYS A 132 33.21 23.16 -29.43
C LYS A 132 32.06 23.62 -30.36
N ALA A 133 31.70 24.91 -30.37
CA ALA A 133 30.66 25.44 -31.22
C ALA A 133 31.04 25.35 -32.71
N ARG A 134 32.32 25.61 -33.04
CA ARG A 134 32.85 25.45 -34.41
C ARG A 134 32.82 23.99 -34.87
N PHE A 135 33.18 23.07 -33.97
CA PHE A 135 33.14 21.64 -34.25
C PHE A 135 31.69 21.15 -34.48
N ARG A 136 30.73 21.64 -33.69
CA ARG A 136 29.30 21.37 -33.90
C ARG A 136 28.79 21.90 -35.24
N GLU A 137 29.18 23.11 -35.64
CA GLU A 137 28.84 23.67 -36.96
C GLU A 137 29.38 22.81 -38.11
N LEU A 138 30.64 22.35 -37.99
CA LEU A 138 31.26 21.46 -38.97
C LEU A 138 30.53 20.11 -39.06
N LEU A 139 30.16 19.50 -37.93
CA LEU A 139 29.41 18.24 -37.94
C LEU A 139 28.03 18.40 -38.58
N LEU A 140 27.36 19.55 -38.37
CA LEU A 140 26.08 19.85 -38.99
C LEU A 140 26.19 20.09 -40.50
N SER A 141 27.30 20.66 -40.99
CA SER A 141 27.53 20.81 -42.44
C SER A 141 27.82 19.45 -43.08
N LEU A 142 28.68 18.65 -42.47
CA LEU A 142 29.06 17.32 -43.00
C LEU A 142 27.89 16.34 -43.01
N ARG A 143 26.97 16.45 -42.05
CA ARG A 143 25.72 15.66 -42.03
C ARG A 143 24.85 15.92 -43.27
N LYS A 144 24.80 17.16 -43.77
CA LYS A 144 23.91 17.56 -44.87
C LYS A 144 24.55 17.38 -46.25
N ASP A 145 25.85 17.10 -46.30
CA ASP A 145 26.60 17.00 -47.54
C ASP A 145 26.75 15.52 -47.97
N GLU A 146 26.00 15.14 -49.01
CA GLU A 146 26.04 13.80 -49.59
C GLU A 146 27.39 13.44 -50.24
N LYS A 147 28.21 14.46 -50.60
CA LYS A 147 29.55 14.28 -51.18
C LYS A 147 30.66 14.43 -50.16
N ALA A 148 30.33 14.51 -48.87
CA ALA A 148 31.33 14.63 -47.83
C ALA A 148 32.34 13.47 -47.88
N PRO A 149 33.62 13.72 -47.57
CA PRO A 149 34.63 12.66 -47.54
C PRO A 149 34.20 11.56 -46.55
N GLY A 150 34.20 10.30 -47.00
CA GLY A 150 33.73 9.15 -46.23
C GLY A 150 32.20 8.99 -46.13
N ALA A 151 31.42 9.77 -46.88
CA ALA A 151 29.95 9.67 -46.91
C ALA A 151 29.47 8.35 -47.52
N THR A 152 30.11 7.90 -48.60
CA THR A 152 29.94 6.55 -49.16
C THR A 152 30.89 5.61 -48.44
N GLY A 153 30.37 4.66 -47.66
CA GLY A 153 31.19 3.69 -46.93
C GLY A 153 32.19 2.96 -47.83
N TYR A 154 33.36 2.61 -47.27
CA TYR A 154 34.28 1.63 -47.84
C TYR A 154 33.80 0.21 -47.51
#